data_AF-A0A6A4BQX2-F1
#
_entry.id   AF-A0A6A4BQX2-F1
#
_cell.length_a   1.000
_cell.length_b   1.000
_cell.length_c   1.000
_cell.angle_alpha   90.00
_cell.angle_beta   90.00
_cell.angle_gamma   90.00
#
_symmetry.space_group_name_H-M   'P 1'
#
loop_
_entity.id
_entity.type
_entity.pdbx_description
1 polymer ?
#
loop_
_entity_poly.entity_id
_entity_poly.type
_entity_poly.pdbx_seq_one_letter_code
_entity_poly.pdbx_strand_id
1 'polypeptide(L)'
;MGTPSSPFGPVRLSCTDTARLQELVRLLVHEHTLGYEQFVHEDQRLVDPTQWKRNAQRDNLQVYCRQQQQRKNSSAGERGSRRRLFRDTEVRTALTEMPTLLLVGTIKGSLADVMYGVLNPTADSMRLKSSYVGDKFAGCAVLATIERPTPSDPFRSHSLKWLEGDHPFIFRPIVKNRDFVFMEATGLIHLADGERVGYHVMHSVTFPGAREMNGNIRAHMAVCAFYRQQSDGVVEVFTKTTANPGGHVAPAIAVKFGANALLSAQNLVDCAHAKKLD
;
A
#
# COMPACT_ATOMS: atom_id res chain seq x y z
N MET A 1 -3.92 22.34 -21.33
CA MET A 1 -4.39 22.57 -19.94
C MET A 1 -3.23 22.23 -19.02
N GLY A 2 -2.79 23.15 -18.16
CA GLY A 2 -1.60 22.96 -17.34
C GLY A 2 -1.74 21.75 -16.42
N THR A 3 -0.70 20.91 -16.34
CA THR A 3 -0.61 19.85 -15.33
C THR A 3 -0.86 20.46 -13.96
N PRO A 4 -1.82 19.95 -13.15
CA PRO A 4 -2.00 20.47 -11.81
C PRO A 4 -0.68 20.32 -11.05
N SER A 5 -0.13 21.45 -10.63
CA SER A 5 1.08 21.53 -9.83
C SER A 5 0.88 20.80 -8.51
N SER A 6 1.91 20.11 -8.03
CA SER A 6 1.94 19.52 -6.68
C SER A 6 1.34 20.49 -5.65
N PRO A 7 0.44 20.04 -4.75
CA PRO A 7 -0.11 20.91 -3.70
C PRO A 7 0.94 21.28 -2.64
N PHE A 8 2.07 20.59 -2.66
CA PHE A 8 3.25 20.89 -1.84
C PHE A 8 4.25 21.72 -2.65
N GLY A 9 4.94 22.63 -1.95
CA GLY A 9 6.15 23.24 -2.48
C GLY A 9 7.25 22.19 -2.74
N PRO A 10 8.35 22.57 -3.40
CA PRO A 10 9.43 21.65 -3.74
C PRO A 10 9.95 20.92 -2.49
N VAL A 11 9.90 19.58 -2.49
CA VAL A 11 10.46 18.76 -1.41
C VAL A 11 11.91 18.45 -1.76
N ARG A 12 12.84 18.98 -0.95
CA ARG A 12 14.27 18.66 -1.08
C ARG A 12 14.67 17.70 0.03
N LEU A 13 15.20 16.54 -0.38
CA LEU A 13 15.71 15.53 0.55
C LEU A 13 17.20 15.75 0.79
N SER A 14 17.62 15.74 2.06
CA SER A 14 19.04 15.67 2.41
C SER A 14 19.59 14.28 2.13
N CYS A 15 20.92 14.12 2.07
CA CYS A 15 21.54 12.80 1.94
C CYS A 15 21.15 11.87 3.11
N THR A 16 21.03 12.43 4.31
CA THR A 16 20.62 11.68 5.51
C THR A 16 19.17 11.21 5.41
N ASP A 17 18.25 12.06 4.95
CA ASP A 17 16.84 11.67 4.79
C ASP A 17 16.66 10.63 3.69
N THR A 18 17.39 10.78 2.58
CA THR A 18 17.43 9.79 1.50
C THR A 18 17.89 8.44 2.01
N ALA A 19 19.00 8.37 2.75
CA ALA A 19 19.51 7.12 3.33
C ALA A 19 18.51 6.49 4.31
N ARG A 20 17.85 7.29 5.15
CA ARG A 20 16.81 6.81 6.08
C ARG A 20 15.61 6.21 5.37
N LEU A 21 15.13 6.86 4.30
CA LEU A 21 14.01 6.35 3.51
C LEU A 21 14.43 5.04 2.81
N GLN A 22 15.62 4.96 2.23
CA GLN A 22 16.12 3.73 1.61
C GLN A 22 16.21 2.58 2.63
N GLU A 23 16.73 2.86 3.83
CA GLU A 23 16.80 1.87 4.90
C GLU A 23 15.41 1.43 5.38
N LEU A 24 14.46 2.35 5.49
CA LEU A 24 13.08 2.02 5.84
C LEU A 24 12.45 1.06 4.82
N VAL A 25 12.65 1.27 3.51
CA VAL A 25 12.20 0.31 2.48
C VAL A 25 12.85 -1.05 2.69
N ARG A 26 14.17 -1.09 2.92
CA ARG A 26 14.90 -2.34 3.10
C ARG A 26 14.34 -3.14 4.28
N LEU A 27 14.08 -2.47 5.40
CA LEU A 27 13.50 -3.09 6.60
C LEU A 27 12.07 -3.59 6.35
N LEU A 28 11.22 -2.78 5.71
CA LEU A 28 9.84 -3.17 5.38
C LEU A 28 9.81 -4.37 4.42
N VAL A 29 10.62 -4.35 3.36
CA VAL A 29 10.73 -5.47 2.42
C VAL A 29 11.20 -6.72 3.15
N HIS A 30 12.22 -6.63 3.99
CA HIS A 30 12.73 -7.77 4.74
C HIS A 30 11.69 -8.36 5.69
N GLU A 31 11.04 -7.55 6.53
CA GLU A 31 9.99 -7.99 7.46
C GLU A 31 8.83 -8.68 6.71
N HIS A 32 8.38 -8.07 5.62
CA HIS A 32 7.28 -8.61 4.83
C HIS A 32 7.68 -9.85 4.03
N THR A 33 8.95 -9.99 3.65
CA THR A 33 9.47 -11.20 2.98
C THR A 33 9.33 -12.41 3.90
N LEU A 34 9.72 -12.28 5.17
CA LEU A 34 9.54 -13.34 6.17
C LEU A 34 8.08 -13.75 6.31
N GLY A 35 7.15 -12.79 6.31
CA GLY A 35 5.72 -13.08 6.36
C GLY A 35 5.18 -13.76 5.10
N TYR A 36 5.73 -13.45 3.93
CA TYR A 36 5.39 -14.11 2.67
C TYR A 36 5.97 -15.53 2.60
N GLU A 37 7.21 -15.73 3.03
CA GLU A 37 7.84 -17.05 3.13
C GLU A 37 7.09 -17.95 4.11
N GLN A 38 6.67 -17.42 5.26
CA GLN A 38 5.80 -18.14 6.19
C GLN A 38 4.49 -18.57 5.51
N PHE A 39 3.81 -17.66 4.81
CA PHE A 39 2.58 -17.98 4.08
C PHE A 39 2.80 -19.07 3.01
N VAL A 40 3.94 -19.04 2.32
CA VAL A 40 4.28 -19.98 1.25
C VAL A 40 4.67 -21.36 1.79
N HIS A 41 5.52 -21.42 2.82
CA HIS A 41 6.18 -22.64 3.27
C HIS A 41 5.53 -23.26 4.52
N GLU A 42 5.10 -22.46 5.49
CA GLU A 42 4.48 -22.96 6.72
C GLU A 42 2.97 -23.12 6.53
N ASP A 43 2.29 -22.06 6.07
CA ASP A 43 0.84 -22.05 5.91
C ASP A 43 0.37 -22.77 4.64
N GLN A 44 1.30 -23.20 3.77
CA GLN A 44 1.00 -23.88 2.50
C GLN A 44 0.02 -23.09 1.62
N ARG A 45 0.13 -21.76 1.65
CA ARG A 45 -0.75 -20.78 0.97
C ARG A 45 -2.21 -20.83 1.43
N LEU A 46 -2.49 -21.43 2.58
CA LEU A 46 -3.82 -21.48 3.16
C LEU A 46 -4.03 -20.28 4.09
N VAL A 47 -5.14 -19.58 3.91
CA VAL A 47 -5.53 -18.47 4.77
C VAL A 47 -6.33 -19.00 5.96
N ASP A 48 -5.82 -18.83 7.18
CA ASP A 48 -6.49 -19.26 8.41
C ASP A 48 -7.87 -18.58 8.58
N PRO A 49 -8.99 -19.32 8.48
CA PRO A 49 -10.33 -18.76 8.56
C PRO A 49 -10.70 -18.27 9.97
N THR A 50 -9.97 -18.68 11.01
CA THR A 50 -10.19 -18.20 12.38
C THR A 50 -9.65 -16.78 12.58
N GLN A 51 -8.63 -16.41 11.81
CA GLN A 51 -7.99 -15.09 11.86
C GLN A 51 -8.47 -14.17 10.75
N TRP A 52 -8.90 -14.72 9.61
CA TRP A 52 -9.18 -13.96 8.39
C TRP A 52 -10.59 -14.26 7.88
N LYS A 53 -11.35 -13.20 7.60
CA LYS A 53 -12.67 -13.30 6.95
C LYS A 53 -12.56 -12.80 5.52
N ARG A 54 -12.98 -13.61 4.54
CA ARG A 54 -13.05 -13.17 3.14
C ARG A 54 -14.08 -12.04 3.01
N ASN A 55 -13.68 -10.91 2.44
CA ASN A 55 -14.51 -9.71 2.28
C ASN A 55 -14.88 -9.43 0.83
N ALA A 56 -13.98 -9.72 -0.11
CA ALA A 56 -14.23 -9.49 -1.53
C ALA A 56 -13.45 -10.48 -2.39
N GLN A 57 -13.90 -10.66 -3.63
CA GLN A 57 -13.22 -11.46 -4.65
C GLN A 57 -13.47 -10.82 -6.02
N ARG A 58 -12.46 -10.88 -6.89
CA ARG A 58 -12.56 -10.56 -8.31
C ARG A 58 -11.67 -11.53 -9.06
N ASP A 59 -12.23 -12.26 -10.01
CA ASP A 59 -11.52 -13.32 -10.73
C ASP A 59 -10.81 -14.28 -9.76
N ASN A 60 -9.49 -14.41 -9.90
CA ASN A 60 -8.63 -15.26 -9.08
C ASN A 60 -8.06 -14.55 -7.84
N LEU A 61 -8.42 -13.28 -7.61
CA LEU A 61 -7.95 -12.48 -6.48
C LEU A 61 -8.99 -12.46 -5.35
N GLN A 62 -8.53 -12.71 -4.13
CA GLN A 62 -9.36 -12.77 -2.93
C GLN A 62 -8.80 -11.84 -1.85
N VAL A 63 -9.67 -10.98 -1.31
CA VAL A 63 -9.31 -10.08 -0.20
C VAL A 63 -9.96 -10.55 1.09
N TYR A 64 -9.14 -10.68 2.11
CA TYR A 64 -9.51 -11.03 3.47
C TYR A 64 -9.29 -9.84 4.40
N CYS A 65 -10.12 -9.72 5.44
CA CYS A 65 -9.90 -8.80 6.54
C CYS A 65 -9.60 -9.59 7.80
N ARG A 66 -8.60 -9.16 8.55
CA ARG A 66 -8.27 -9.74 9.85
C ARG A 66 -9.43 -9.53 10.81
N GLN A 67 -9.82 -10.59 11.50
CA GLN A 67 -10.80 -10.56 12.57
C GLN A 67 -10.11 -10.03 13.82
N GLN A 68 -10.56 -8.89 14.34
CA GLN A 68 -10.16 -8.49 15.68
C GLN A 68 -10.82 -9.47 16.64
N GLN A 69 -10.03 -10.39 17.21
CA GLN A 69 -10.50 -11.16 18.35
C GLN A 69 -10.90 -10.15 19.42
N GLN A 70 -12.19 -10.10 19.76
CA GLN A 70 -12.63 -9.40 20.94
C GLN A 70 -11.80 -9.96 22.10
N ARG A 71 -10.84 -9.18 22.60
CA ARG A 71 -10.39 -9.37 23.97
C ARG A 71 -11.65 -9.15 24.79
N LYS A 72 -12.31 -10.26 25.18
CA LYS A 72 -13.33 -10.22 26.22
C LYS A 72 -12.66 -9.52 27.40
N ASN A 73 -13.10 -8.29 27.67
CA ASN A 73 -12.67 -7.55 28.84
C ASN A 73 -13.11 -8.35 30.07
N SER A 74 -12.24 -9.20 30.61
CA SER A 74 -12.22 -9.51 32.02
C SER A 74 -11.63 -8.29 32.75
N SER A 75 -12.37 -7.18 32.76
CA SER A 75 -12.07 -6.04 33.62
C SER A 75 -12.65 -6.33 35.01
N ALA A 76 -11.92 -7.11 35.79
CA ALA A 76 -12.04 -7.12 37.25
C ALA A 76 -10.72 -6.62 37.83
N GLY A 77 -10.77 -5.42 38.42
CA GLY A 77 -9.82 -4.93 39.42
C GLY A 77 -8.41 -4.62 38.95
N GLU A 78 -8.06 -3.33 38.87
CA GLU A 78 -7.12 -2.74 39.84
C GLU A 78 -6.86 -1.27 39.49
N ARG A 79 -7.36 -0.39 40.37
CA ARG A 79 -6.96 1.01 40.43
C ARG A 79 -5.51 1.05 40.95
N GLY A 80 -4.57 1.48 40.12
CA GLY A 80 -3.19 1.67 40.52
C GLY A 80 -2.53 2.79 39.73
N SER A 81 -2.49 3.98 40.32
CA SER A 81 -1.76 5.17 39.85
C SER A 81 -0.36 4.83 39.35
N ARG A 82 -0.06 5.21 38.10
CA ARG A 82 1.29 5.62 37.66
C ARG A 82 1.16 6.53 36.44
N ARG A 83 1.32 7.84 36.67
CA ARG A 83 1.60 8.85 35.64
C ARG A 83 2.68 8.30 34.72
N ARG A 84 2.32 7.99 33.47
CA ARG A 84 3.20 7.46 32.45
C ARG A 84 3.48 8.55 31.41
N LEU A 85 4.70 9.06 31.45
CA LEU A 85 5.40 9.82 30.41
C LEU A 85 5.49 8.98 29.13
N PHE A 86 4.52 8.95 28.22
CA PHE A 86 4.72 8.25 26.92
C PHE A 86 3.91 8.87 25.77
N ARG A 87 4.60 9.72 24.99
CA ARG A 87 4.22 10.21 23.64
C ARG A 87 4.21 9.09 22.58
N ASP A 88 4.68 7.89 22.92
CA ASP A 88 4.68 6.69 22.06
C ASP A 88 3.37 5.90 22.09
N THR A 89 2.43 6.26 22.98
CA THR A 89 1.15 5.56 23.10
C THR A 89 0.24 5.87 21.92
N GLU A 90 0.26 7.09 21.38
CA GLU A 90 -0.65 7.52 20.30
C GLU A 90 -0.37 6.79 18.98
N VAL A 91 0.91 6.57 18.63
CA VAL A 91 1.30 5.81 17.43
C VAL A 91 0.90 4.34 17.58
N ARG A 92 1.15 3.71 18.74
CA ARG A 92 0.74 2.31 18.98
C ARG A 92 -0.77 2.15 19.03
N THR A 93 -1.50 3.14 19.54
CA THR A 93 -2.98 3.10 19.64
C THR A 93 -3.63 3.30 18.27
N ALA A 94 -3.07 4.18 17.42
CA ALA A 94 -3.50 4.35 16.03
C ALA A 94 -3.23 3.11 15.15
N LEU A 95 -2.22 2.30 15.50
CA LEU A 95 -1.94 1.02 14.84
C LEU A 95 -2.91 -0.11 15.25
N THR A 96 -3.46 -0.06 16.46
CA THR A 96 -4.33 -1.13 17.01
C THR A 96 -5.79 -1.11 16.52
N GLU A 97 -6.24 -0.05 15.85
CA GLU A 97 -7.63 0.07 15.36
C GLU A 97 -7.77 -0.06 13.83
N MET A 98 -6.68 -0.28 13.11
CA MET A 98 -6.72 -0.35 11.64
C MET A 98 -7.22 -1.71 11.14
N PRO A 99 -8.14 -1.73 10.14
CA PRO A 99 -8.41 -2.96 9.41
C PRO A 99 -7.13 -3.41 8.70
N THR A 100 -6.69 -4.63 9.00
CA THR A 100 -5.63 -5.30 8.24
C THR A 100 -6.29 -6.10 7.13
N LEU A 101 -5.91 -5.87 5.88
CA LEU A 101 -6.36 -6.67 4.75
C LEU A 101 -5.22 -7.52 4.19
N LEU A 102 -5.60 -8.66 3.64
CA LEU A 102 -4.72 -9.61 2.97
C LEU A 102 -5.32 -9.90 1.59
N LEU A 103 -4.58 -9.63 0.53
CA LEU A 103 -4.87 -10.07 -0.83
C LEU A 103 -4.04 -11.31 -1.12
N VAL A 104 -4.69 -12.37 -1.60
CA VAL A 104 -4.03 -13.55 -2.15
C VAL A 104 -4.71 -13.96 -3.45
N GLY A 105 -3.96 -14.59 -4.35
CA GLY A 105 -4.52 -15.10 -5.60
C GLY A 105 -3.51 -15.10 -6.74
N THR A 106 -4.03 -15.07 -7.97
CA THR A 106 -3.20 -15.06 -9.17
C THR A 106 -3.66 -14.02 -10.19
N ILE A 107 -2.71 -13.50 -10.96
CA ILE A 107 -2.90 -12.64 -12.14
C ILE A 107 -2.42 -13.41 -13.37
N LYS A 108 -3.15 -13.32 -14.48
CA LYS A 108 -2.72 -13.88 -15.76
C LYS A 108 -1.70 -12.96 -16.42
N GLY A 109 -0.51 -13.47 -16.75
CA GLY A 109 0.56 -12.74 -17.41
C GLY A 109 1.95 -13.15 -16.94
N SER A 110 2.93 -12.30 -17.24
CA SER A 110 4.31 -12.48 -16.77
C SER A 110 4.62 -11.57 -15.57
N LEU A 111 5.58 -11.97 -14.75
CA LEU A 111 6.10 -11.14 -13.65
C LEU A 111 6.63 -9.80 -14.19
N ALA A 112 7.27 -9.80 -15.36
CA ALA A 112 7.76 -8.59 -15.99
C ALA A 112 6.61 -7.63 -16.34
N ASP A 113 5.49 -8.13 -16.88
CA ASP A 113 4.33 -7.30 -17.17
C ASP A 113 3.69 -6.77 -15.89
N VAL A 114 3.51 -7.61 -14.87
CA VAL A 114 2.98 -7.16 -13.57
C VAL A 114 3.86 -6.04 -12.99
N MET A 115 5.17 -6.22 -12.95
CA MET A 115 6.10 -5.22 -12.42
C MET A 115 6.12 -3.94 -13.25
N TYR A 116 6.02 -4.03 -14.58
CA TYR A 116 5.89 -2.86 -15.44
C TYR A 116 4.54 -2.13 -15.25
N GLY A 117 3.47 -2.88 -14.99
CA GLY A 117 2.15 -2.36 -14.63
C GLY A 117 2.19 -1.58 -13.31
N VAL A 118 2.90 -2.10 -12.31
CA VAL A 118 3.08 -1.45 -11.00
C VAL A 118 3.86 -0.14 -11.14
N LEU A 119 4.95 -0.15 -11.93
CA LEU A 119 5.92 0.93 -12.06
C LEU A 119 5.31 2.25 -12.57
N ASN A 120 5.45 3.33 -11.81
CA ASN A 120 4.82 4.62 -12.10
C ASN A 120 5.67 5.82 -11.59
N PRO A 121 6.94 5.99 -12.01
CA PRO A 121 7.89 6.92 -11.38
C PRO A 121 7.58 8.41 -11.57
N THR A 122 6.67 8.77 -12.47
CA THR A 122 6.27 10.16 -12.78
C THR A 122 4.78 10.40 -12.55
N ALA A 123 4.35 11.65 -12.36
CA ALA A 123 2.94 11.98 -12.21
C ALA A 123 2.08 11.57 -13.43
N ASP A 124 2.64 11.65 -14.64
CA ASP A 124 1.96 11.17 -15.86
C ASP A 124 1.77 9.65 -15.82
N SER A 125 2.82 8.90 -15.48
CA SER A 125 2.71 7.44 -15.34
C SER A 125 1.79 7.01 -14.19
N MET A 126 1.64 7.83 -13.14
CA MET A 126 0.64 7.62 -12.07
C MET A 126 -0.78 7.79 -12.60
N ARG A 127 -1.04 8.86 -13.36
CA ARG A 127 -2.35 9.10 -14.00
C ARG A 127 -2.70 7.99 -14.98
N LEU A 128 -1.74 7.62 -15.83
CA LEU A 128 -1.89 6.54 -16.78
C LEU A 128 -2.18 5.20 -16.10
N LYS A 129 -1.45 4.87 -15.04
CA LYS A 129 -1.74 3.67 -14.24
C LYS A 129 -3.17 3.72 -13.70
N SER A 130 -3.58 4.84 -13.11
CA SER A 130 -4.90 4.99 -12.50
C SER A 130 -6.05 4.84 -13.49
N SER A 131 -5.90 5.32 -14.73
CA SER A 131 -6.92 5.16 -15.77
C SER A 131 -7.17 3.71 -16.17
N TYR A 132 -6.15 2.84 -16.09
CA TYR A 132 -6.28 1.43 -16.44
C TYR A 132 -6.69 0.56 -15.24
N VAL A 133 -6.09 0.77 -14.07
CA VAL A 133 -6.40 -0.07 -12.90
C VAL A 133 -7.72 0.31 -12.23
N GLY A 134 -8.20 1.53 -12.45
CA GLY A 134 -9.49 2.00 -11.97
C GLY A 134 -9.54 2.28 -10.47
N ASP A 135 -8.39 2.57 -9.87
CA ASP A 135 -8.24 2.94 -8.45
C ASP A 135 -8.67 4.38 -8.14
N LYS A 136 -8.87 5.21 -9.18
CA LYS A 136 -9.52 6.54 -9.20
C LYS A 136 -9.02 7.50 -8.11
N PHE A 137 -8.11 8.38 -8.51
CA PHE A 137 -7.62 9.48 -7.67
C PHE A 137 -7.91 10.83 -8.31
N ALA A 138 -8.28 11.82 -7.50
CA ALA A 138 -8.63 13.16 -7.97
C ALA A 138 -7.37 13.98 -8.27
N GLY A 139 -6.26 13.67 -7.59
CA GLY A 139 -4.98 14.33 -7.74
C GLY A 139 -3.83 13.41 -7.38
N CYS A 140 -2.67 13.64 -8.01
CA CYS A 140 -1.43 12.95 -7.66
C CYS A 140 -0.20 13.81 -7.96
N ALA A 141 0.87 13.58 -7.21
CA ALA A 141 2.16 14.23 -7.43
C ALA A 141 3.32 13.33 -6.99
N VAL A 142 4.46 13.45 -7.69
CA VAL A 142 5.75 12.93 -7.21
C VAL A 142 6.44 14.08 -6.49
N LEU A 143 6.65 13.93 -5.19
CA LEU A 143 7.21 14.97 -4.32
C LEU A 143 8.74 14.99 -4.41
N ALA A 144 9.35 13.82 -4.43
CA ALA A 144 10.79 13.64 -4.61
C ALA A 144 11.09 12.26 -5.22
N THR A 145 12.11 12.19 -6.07
CA THR A 145 12.62 10.92 -6.60
C THR A 145 13.89 10.56 -5.84
N ILE A 146 13.90 9.38 -5.22
CA ILE A 146 15.03 8.87 -4.44
C ILE A 146 15.88 7.95 -5.32
N GLU A 147 15.25 7.07 -6.09
CA GLU A 147 15.90 6.12 -6.97
C GLU A 147 15.07 5.96 -8.25
N ARG A 148 15.74 5.92 -9.41
CA ARG A 148 15.10 5.80 -10.73
C ARG A 148 15.39 4.43 -11.35
N PRO A 149 14.46 3.90 -12.15
CA PRO A 149 14.73 2.73 -12.99
C PRO A 149 15.93 2.94 -13.90
N THR A 150 16.67 1.87 -14.15
CA THR A 150 17.80 1.84 -15.07
C THR A 150 17.65 0.69 -16.07
N PRO A 151 18.35 0.67 -17.20
CA PRO A 151 18.29 -0.47 -18.13
C PRO A 151 18.68 -1.81 -17.49
N SER A 152 19.61 -1.81 -16.53
CA SER A 152 20.04 -3.00 -15.80
C SER A 152 19.09 -3.40 -14.66
N ASP A 153 18.34 -2.45 -14.12
CA ASP A 153 17.34 -2.69 -13.07
C ASP A 153 16.05 -1.90 -13.39
N PRO A 154 15.22 -2.40 -14.33
CA PRO A 154 14.12 -1.64 -14.91
C PRO A 154 12.91 -1.51 -13.99
N PHE A 155 12.84 -2.33 -12.92
CA PHE A 155 11.73 -2.30 -11.97
C PHE A 155 12.08 -1.60 -10.66
N ARG A 156 13.34 -1.16 -10.50
CA ARG A 156 13.80 -0.47 -9.29
C ARG A 156 13.42 0.99 -9.32
N SER A 157 12.51 1.37 -8.43
CA SER A 157 12.07 2.75 -8.28
C SER A 157 11.84 3.04 -6.81
N HIS A 158 12.16 4.25 -6.37
CA HIS A 158 11.85 4.72 -5.04
C HIS A 158 11.55 6.22 -5.08
N SER A 159 10.40 6.62 -4.55
CA SER A 159 9.96 8.02 -4.58
C SER A 159 9.03 8.36 -3.43
N LEU A 160 9.00 9.64 -3.06
CA LEU A 160 7.96 10.22 -2.23
C LEU A 160 6.84 10.73 -3.12
N LYS A 161 5.61 10.42 -2.73
CA LYS A 161 4.41 10.69 -3.52
C LYS A 161 3.29 11.23 -2.67
N TRP A 162 2.39 11.91 -3.36
CA TRP A 162 1.10 12.31 -2.84
C TRP A 162 -0.01 11.83 -3.75
N LEU A 163 -1.14 11.51 -3.12
CA LEU A 163 -2.34 11.03 -3.76
C LEU A 163 -3.57 11.57 -3.05
N GLU A 164 -4.54 12.03 -3.80
CA GLU A 164 -5.86 12.42 -3.31
C GLU A 164 -6.89 11.40 -3.78
N GLY A 165 -7.58 10.77 -2.84
CA GLY A 165 -8.67 9.86 -3.16
C GLY A 165 -9.75 10.55 -3.98
N ASP A 166 -10.37 9.81 -4.90
CA ASP A 166 -11.61 10.24 -5.55
C ASP A 166 -12.76 9.33 -5.12
N HIS A 167 -13.42 9.69 -4.02
CA HIS A 167 -14.66 9.03 -3.65
C HIS A 167 -15.87 9.76 -4.27
N PRO A 168 -16.96 9.05 -4.60
CA PRO A 168 -18.12 9.65 -5.23
C PRO A 168 -18.65 10.86 -4.45
N PHE A 169 -18.96 11.95 -5.17
CA PHE A 169 -19.42 13.23 -4.62
C PHE A 169 -20.60 13.08 -3.66
N ILE A 170 -21.49 12.11 -3.91
CA ILE A 170 -22.65 11.78 -3.07
C ILE A 170 -22.28 11.45 -1.60
N PHE A 171 -21.05 10.98 -1.35
CA PHE A 171 -20.59 10.64 0.00
C PHE A 171 -19.89 11.82 0.73
N ARG A 172 -19.57 12.93 0.05
CA ARG A 172 -18.83 14.07 0.62
C ARG A 172 -19.48 14.74 1.84
N PRO A 173 -20.82 14.80 1.97
CA PRO A 173 -21.46 15.32 3.18
C PRO A 173 -21.24 14.44 4.43
N ILE A 174 -20.94 13.16 4.24
CA ILE A 174 -20.85 12.14 5.32
C ILE A 174 -19.39 11.75 5.58
N VAL A 175 -18.58 11.73 4.53
CA VAL A 175 -17.20 11.23 4.51
C VAL A 175 -16.37 12.29 3.81
N LYS A 176 -15.51 13.01 4.54
CA LYS A 176 -14.57 13.97 3.94
C LYS A 176 -13.59 13.28 2.98
N ASN A 177 -13.00 14.00 2.05
CA ASN A 177 -12.02 13.41 1.16
C ASN A 177 -10.71 13.07 1.90
N ARG A 178 -9.97 12.08 1.41
CA ARG A 178 -8.71 11.62 2.01
C ARG A 178 -7.54 11.87 1.08
N ASP A 179 -6.42 12.30 1.65
CA ASP A 179 -5.14 12.37 0.95
C ASP A 179 -4.09 11.50 1.65
N PHE A 180 -3.07 11.09 0.89
CA PHE A 180 -1.97 10.27 1.36
C PHE A 180 -0.65 10.91 0.97
N VAL A 181 0.28 10.97 1.92
CA VAL A 181 1.69 11.24 1.65
C VAL A 181 2.46 9.98 2.03
N PHE A 182 3.21 9.42 1.08
CA PHE A 182 3.80 8.11 1.23
C PHE A 182 5.09 7.97 0.43
N MET A 183 5.95 7.07 0.87
CA MET A 183 7.01 6.52 0.05
C MET A 183 6.45 5.35 -0.76
N GLU A 184 6.87 5.24 -2.02
CA GLU A 184 6.62 4.09 -2.86
C GLU A 184 7.94 3.53 -3.37
N ALA A 185 8.12 2.22 -3.23
CA ALA A 185 9.28 1.52 -3.72
C ALA A 185 8.92 0.21 -4.42
N THR A 186 9.63 -0.10 -5.49
CA THR A 186 9.47 -1.33 -6.28
C THR A 186 10.83 -1.91 -6.62
N GLY A 187 10.88 -3.20 -6.88
CA GLY A 187 12.09 -3.89 -7.31
C GLY A 187 11.91 -5.39 -7.35
N LEU A 188 13.01 -6.11 -7.59
CA LEU A 188 13.08 -7.56 -7.53
C LEU A 188 14.00 -7.98 -6.38
N ILE A 189 13.66 -9.06 -5.70
CA ILE A 189 14.50 -9.72 -4.70
C ILE A 189 14.54 -11.24 -4.95
N HIS A 190 15.48 -11.91 -4.30
CA HIS A 190 15.47 -13.37 -4.21
C HIS A 190 15.06 -13.77 -2.79
N LEU A 191 14.18 -14.75 -2.69
CA LEU A 191 13.80 -15.39 -1.42
C LEU A 191 14.92 -16.31 -0.92
N ALA A 192 14.75 -16.88 0.27
CA ALA A 192 15.71 -17.81 0.86
C ALA A 192 15.93 -19.07 0.01
N ASP A 193 14.91 -19.51 -0.74
CA ASP A 193 14.98 -20.65 -1.67
C ASP A 193 15.58 -20.29 -3.05
N GLY A 194 15.95 -19.02 -3.26
CA GLY A 194 16.49 -18.51 -4.51
C GLY A 194 15.42 -18.11 -5.54
N GLU A 195 14.13 -18.26 -5.25
CA GLU A 195 13.06 -17.82 -6.13
C GLU A 195 13.06 -16.30 -6.26
N ARG A 196 12.93 -15.82 -7.50
CA ARG A 196 12.89 -14.38 -7.79
C ARG A 196 11.46 -13.87 -7.69
N VAL A 197 11.26 -12.86 -6.84
CA VAL A 197 9.95 -12.19 -6.67
C VAL A 197 10.08 -10.70 -6.86
N GLY A 198 9.02 -10.09 -7.38
CA GLY A 198 8.85 -8.65 -7.40
C GLY A 198 8.19 -8.15 -6.12
N TYR A 199 8.58 -6.97 -5.65
CA TYR A 199 7.93 -6.32 -4.51
C TYR A 199 7.36 -4.95 -4.89
N HIS A 200 6.31 -4.54 -4.18
CA HIS A 200 5.76 -3.19 -4.22
C HIS A 200 5.39 -2.74 -2.81
N VAL A 201 6.08 -1.71 -2.33
CA VAL A 201 5.87 -1.12 -1.01
C VAL A 201 5.27 0.26 -1.17
N MET A 202 4.19 0.54 -0.44
CA MET A 202 3.65 1.88 -0.23
C MET A 202 3.51 2.12 1.26
N HIS A 203 4.23 3.09 1.82
CA HIS A 203 4.21 3.35 3.25
C HIS A 203 4.08 4.84 3.54
N SER A 204 3.05 5.22 4.28
CA SER A 204 2.81 6.63 4.62
C SER A 204 3.93 7.19 5.48
N VAL A 205 4.38 8.40 5.14
CA VAL A 205 5.45 9.11 5.85
C VAL A 205 4.98 10.50 6.24
N THR A 206 5.52 11.01 7.34
CA THR A 206 5.23 12.35 7.84
C THR A 206 6.52 13.17 7.84
N PHE A 207 6.47 14.37 7.29
CA PHE A 207 7.57 15.34 7.33
C PHE A 207 7.01 16.77 7.40
N PRO A 208 7.79 17.76 7.87
CA PRO A 208 7.28 19.13 8.08
C PRO A 208 6.63 19.78 6.84
N GLY A 209 7.11 19.44 5.64
CA GLY A 209 6.54 19.91 4.38
C GLY A 209 5.20 19.28 3.99
N ALA A 210 4.81 18.16 4.60
CA ALA A 210 3.61 17.39 4.28
C ALA A 210 2.35 17.93 5.00
N ARG A 211 2.13 19.25 4.97
CA ARG A 211 0.97 19.89 5.62
C ARG A 211 -0.35 19.28 5.16
N GLU A 212 -1.35 19.28 6.03
CA GLU A 212 -2.71 18.88 5.66
C GLU A 212 -3.26 19.85 4.61
N MET A 213 -3.95 19.31 3.62
CA MET A 213 -4.52 20.11 2.54
C MET A 213 -5.93 20.58 2.95
N ASN A 214 -6.24 21.86 2.71
CA ASN A 214 -7.49 22.48 3.17
C ASN A 214 -8.72 21.67 2.73
N GLY A 215 -9.36 20.98 3.69
CA GLY A 215 -10.60 20.23 3.49
C GLY A 215 -10.45 18.70 3.49
N ASN A 216 -9.24 18.17 3.24
CA ASN A 216 -8.97 16.74 3.24
C ASN A 216 -8.53 16.25 4.62
N ILE A 217 -8.76 14.97 4.88
CA ILE A 217 -8.23 14.27 6.05
C ILE A 217 -7.01 13.45 5.60
N ARG A 218 -5.86 13.64 6.27
CA ARG A 218 -4.68 12.82 6.03
C ARG A 218 -4.93 11.38 6.47
N ALA A 219 -4.88 10.47 5.51
CA ALA A 219 -4.93 9.04 5.76
C ALA A 219 -3.51 8.46 5.74
N HIS A 220 -3.35 7.34 6.45
CA HIS A 220 -2.10 6.59 6.50
C HIS A 220 -2.32 5.18 5.97
N MET A 221 -1.37 4.67 5.20
CA MET A 221 -1.38 3.29 4.73
C MET A 221 0.00 2.66 4.86
N ALA A 222 0.02 1.36 5.07
CA ALA A 222 1.16 0.52 4.76
C ALA A 222 0.67 -0.61 3.85
N VAL A 223 1.34 -0.80 2.74
CA VAL A 223 1.08 -1.84 1.74
C VAL A 223 2.42 -2.47 1.41
N CYS A 224 2.49 -3.79 1.44
CA CYS A 224 3.59 -4.54 0.87
C CYS A 224 3.01 -5.71 0.08
N ALA A 225 3.29 -5.71 -1.22
CA ALA A 225 2.90 -6.74 -2.16
C ALA A 225 4.12 -7.50 -2.66
N PHE A 226 3.98 -8.81 -2.82
CA PHE A 226 4.89 -9.69 -3.53
C PHE A 226 4.20 -10.31 -4.73
N TYR A 227 4.97 -10.43 -5.81
CA TYR A 227 4.58 -11.00 -7.09
C TYR A 227 5.58 -12.09 -7.46
N ARG A 228 5.12 -13.32 -7.65
CA ARG A 228 5.98 -14.47 -8.00
C ARG A 228 5.50 -15.12 -9.28
N GLN A 229 6.40 -15.40 -10.22
CA GLN A 229 6.05 -16.19 -11.39
C GLN A 229 5.81 -17.64 -10.95
N GLN A 230 4.54 -18.08 -10.89
CA GLN A 230 4.21 -19.43 -10.46
C GLN A 230 4.42 -20.46 -11.58
N SER A 231 4.02 -20.10 -12.80
CA SER A 231 4.20 -20.87 -14.02
C SER A 231 4.13 -19.92 -15.22
N ASP A 232 4.33 -20.42 -16.43
CA ASP A 232 4.08 -19.62 -17.63
C ASP A 232 2.65 -19.05 -17.61
N GLY A 233 2.52 -17.75 -17.90
CA GLY A 233 1.26 -17.02 -17.89
C GLY A 233 0.56 -16.84 -16.53
N VAL A 234 1.15 -17.23 -15.40
CA VAL A 234 0.52 -17.10 -14.07
C VAL A 234 1.47 -16.48 -13.05
N VAL A 235 1.05 -15.34 -12.48
CA VAL A 235 1.76 -14.64 -11.40
C VAL A 235 0.94 -14.75 -10.11
N GLU A 236 1.54 -15.33 -9.08
CA GLU A 236 0.99 -15.34 -7.72
C GLU A 236 1.12 -13.95 -7.09
N VAL A 237 0.09 -13.53 -6.37
CA VAL A 237 0.04 -12.26 -5.63
C VAL A 237 -0.17 -12.54 -4.15
N PHE A 238 0.63 -11.89 -3.33
CA PHE A 238 0.41 -11.79 -1.89
C PHE A 238 0.56 -10.33 -1.48
N THR A 239 -0.46 -9.71 -0.88
CA THR A 239 -0.35 -8.33 -0.40
C THR A 239 -0.92 -8.20 0.99
N LYS A 240 -0.12 -7.67 1.91
CA LYS A 240 -0.58 -7.30 3.24
C LYS A 240 -0.69 -5.78 3.31
N THR A 241 -1.82 -5.30 3.83
CA THR A 241 -2.04 -3.86 4.00
C THR A 241 -2.70 -3.52 5.33
N THR A 242 -2.32 -2.38 5.87
CA THR A 242 -3.04 -1.67 6.92
C THR A 242 -3.38 -0.28 6.42
N ALA A 243 -4.59 0.20 6.70
CA ALA A 243 -5.01 1.53 6.31
C ALA A 243 -5.74 2.21 7.47
N ASN A 244 -5.23 3.36 7.88
CA ASN A 244 -5.90 4.30 8.76
C ASN A 244 -6.54 5.38 7.88
N PRO A 245 -7.87 5.38 7.73
CA PRO A 245 -8.54 6.38 6.90
C PRO A 245 -8.46 7.81 7.47
N GLY A 246 -8.02 7.98 8.71
CA GLY A 246 -8.03 9.25 9.42
C GLY A 246 -9.46 9.74 9.71
N GLY A 247 -9.63 10.45 10.82
CA GLY A 247 -10.94 10.96 11.24
C GLY A 247 -12.02 9.87 11.30
N HIS A 248 -13.28 10.25 11.10
CA HIS A 248 -14.40 9.34 11.24
C HIS A 248 -14.72 8.67 9.88
N VAL A 249 -14.60 7.34 9.81
CA VAL A 249 -15.10 6.47 8.74
C VAL A 249 -15.61 5.18 9.37
N ALA A 250 -16.78 4.70 8.94
CA ALA A 250 -17.26 3.40 9.37
C ALA A 250 -16.30 2.28 8.92
N PRO A 251 -15.90 1.33 9.78
CA PRO A 251 -14.94 0.28 9.43
C PRO A 251 -15.31 -0.51 8.17
N ALA A 252 -16.60 -0.81 7.98
CA ALA A 252 -17.10 -1.49 6.78
C ALA A 252 -16.84 -0.71 5.48
N ILE A 253 -16.92 0.63 5.54
CA ILE A 253 -16.62 1.50 4.39
C ILE A 253 -15.11 1.46 4.11
N ALA A 254 -14.28 1.61 5.14
CA ALA A 254 -12.82 1.55 5.00
C ALA A 254 -12.35 0.21 4.40
N VAL A 255 -12.89 -0.91 4.91
CA VAL A 255 -12.62 -2.27 4.39
C VAL A 255 -13.05 -2.40 2.93
N LYS A 256 -14.23 -1.90 2.55
CA LYS A 256 -14.72 -1.95 1.17
C LYS A 256 -13.82 -1.16 0.21
N PHE A 257 -13.41 0.05 0.58
CA PHE A 257 -12.50 0.85 -0.25
C PHE A 257 -11.12 0.20 -0.37
N GLY A 258 -10.54 -0.26 0.74
CA GLY A 258 -9.25 -0.96 0.74
C GLY A 258 -9.30 -2.25 -0.09
N ALA A 259 -10.36 -3.03 0.02
CA ALA A 259 -10.53 -4.25 -0.77
C ALA A 259 -10.64 -3.95 -2.28
N ASN A 260 -11.39 -2.92 -2.67
CA ASN A 260 -11.48 -2.51 -4.07
C ASN A 260 -10.12 -2.01 -4.62
N ALA A 261 -9.36 -1.27 -3.81
CA ALA A 261 -8.02 -0.83 -4.18
C ALA A 261 -7.07 -2.02 -4.39
N LEU A 262 -7.09 -3.02 -3.50
CA LEU A 262 -6.32 -4.26 -3.67
C LEU A 262 -6.72 -5.05 -4.91
N LEU A 263 -8.03 -5.19 -5.17
CA LEU A 263 -8.53 -5.91 -6.34
C LEU A 263 -8.24 -5.20 -7.67
N SER A 264 -7.81 -3.94 -7.65
CA SER A 264 -7.32 -3.24 -8.86
C SER A 264 -6.04 -3.87 -9.42
N ALA A 265 -5.30 -4.63 -8.60
CA ALA A 265 -4.10 -5.35 -9.03
C ALA A 265 -4.36 -6.31 -10.21
N GLN A 266 -5.59 -6.79 -10.39
CA GLN A 266 -6.01 -7.62 -11.52
C GLN A 266 -5.69 -6.98 -12.89
N ASN A 267 -5.70 -5.65 -12.95
CA ASN A 267 -5.54 -4.88 -14.19
C ASN A 267 -4.08 -4.44 -14.44
N LEU A 268 -3.11 -4.91 -13.64
CA LEU A 268 -1.71 -4.49 -13.78
C LEU A 268 -1.11 -4.92 -15.12
N VAL A 269 -1.47 -6.09 -15.64
CA VAL A 269 -0.98 -6.59 -16.93
C VAL A 269 -1.57 -5.77 -18.09
N ASP A 270 -2.86 -5.44 -18.03
CA ASP A 270 -3.48 -4.57 -19.05
C ASP A 270 -2.85 -3.17 -19.04
N CYS A 271 -2.60 -2.62 -17.85
CA CYS A 271 -1.86 -1.37 -17.67
C CYS A 271 -0.45 -1.45 -18.27
N ALA A 272 0.24 -2.57 -18.09
CA ALA A 272 1.56 -2.81 -18.66
C ALA A 272 1.53 -2.85 -20.19
N HIS A 273 0.54 -3.51 -20.79
CA HIS A 273 0.36 -3.56 -22.24
C HIS A 273 0.07 -2.18 -22.81
N ALA A 274 -0.82 -1.42 -22.18
CA ALA A 274 -1.16 -0.08 -22.65
C ALA A 274 0.04 0.87 -22.58
N LYS A 275 0.84 0.84 -21.50
CA LYS A 275 2.08 1.61 -21.39
C LYS A 275 3.11 1.32 -22.47
N LYS A 276 3.09 0.13 -23.10
CA LYS A 276 4.00 -0.22 -24.21
C LYS A 276 3.54 0.35 -25.55
N LEU A 277 2.28 0.79 -25.65
CA LEU A 277 1.67 1.32 -26.86
C LEU A 277 1.66 2.86 -26.92
N ASP A 278 1.84 3.52 -25.78
CA ASP A 278 2.04 4.97 -25.64
C ASP A 278 3.49 5.38 -25.92
#